data_AF-A0AAJ2E605-F1
#
_entry.id   AF-A0AAJ2E605-F1
#
_cell.length_a   1.000
_cell.length_b   1.000
_cell.length_c   1.000
_cell.angle_alpha   90.00
_cell.angle_beta   90.00
_cell.angle_gamma   90.00
#
_symmetry.space_group_name_H-M   'P 1'
#
loop_
_entity.id
_entity.type
_entity.pdbx_description
1 polymer ?
#
loop_
_entity_poly.entity_id
_entity_poly.type
_entity_poly.pdbx_seq_one_letter_code
_entity_poly.pdbx_strand_id
1 'polypeptide(L)'
;MSNILPFTRLSTSDARSDGNDCAHRHIRLDKHGGTVSCSDCGTAVAPFSALSMLAEQYGLALSHIEHLNNRLALADSRILELSKTLDAIDNLKSAPKQPSTET
;
A
#
# COMPACT_ATOMS: atom_id res chain seq x y z
N MET A 1 -15.78 -0.08 13.02
CA MET A 1 -15.31 -1.37 12.47
C MET A 1 -14.13 -1.07 11.57
N SER A 2 -12.91 -1.33 12.05
CA SER A 2 -11.67 -0.99 11.35
C SER A 2 -11.28 -2.15 10.43
N ASN A 3 -11.69 -2.11 9.17
CA ASN A 3 -11.27 -3.06 8.12
C ASN A 3 -9.85 -2.73 7.64
N ILE A 4 -8.89 -2.73 8.55
CA ILE A 4 -7.48 -2.62 8.22
C ILE A 4 -7.05 -4.04 7.87
N LEU A 5 -6.88 -4.32 6.58
CA LEU A 5 -6.20 -5.54 6.15
C LEU A 5 -4.80 -5.53 6.80
N PRO A 6 -4.47 -6.49 7.67
CA PRO A 6 -3.18 -6.51 8.32
C PRO A 6 -2.11 -6.62 7.24
N PHE A 7 -1.25 -5.60 7.16
CA PHE A 7 -0.01 -5.65 6.39
C PHE A 7 0.90 -6.66 7.07
N THR A 8 0.69 -7.93 6.76
CA THR A 8 1.65 -8.98 7.10
C THR A 8 2.84 -8.73 6.20
N ARG A 9 3.89 -8.08 6.73
CA ARG A 9 5.19 -8.13 6.07
C ARG A 9 5.55 -9.61 6.03
N LEU A 10 5.51 -10.19 4.84
CA LEU A 10 6.08 -11.51 4.60
C LEU A 10 7.51 -11.44 5.11
N SER A 11 7.78 -12.24 6.14
CA SER A 11 9.12 -12.35 6.69
C SER A 11 10.02 -12.80 5.54
N THR A 12 10.96 -11.96 5.15
CA THR A 12 12.11 -12.38 4.34
C THR A 12 12.99 -13.20 5.28
N SER A 13 12.53 -14.40 5.62
CA SER A 13 13.38 -15.35 6.31
C SER A 13 14.51 -15.68 5.35
N ASP A 14 15.72 -15.24 5.66
CA ASP A 14 16.99 -15.70 5.08
C ASP A 14 17.26 -17.19 5.37
N ALA A 15 16.22 -17.96 5.72
CA ALA A 15 16.24 -19.40 5.71
C ALA A 15 16.19 -19.83 4.24
N ARG A 16 17.36 -20.20 3.71
CA ARG A 16 17.47 -20.92 2.43
C ARG A 16 16.41 -22.02 2.44
N SER A 17 15.37 -21.85 1.62
CA SER A 17 14.31 -22.83 1.50
C SER A 17 14.96 -24.12 0.99
N ASP A 18 14.83 -25.22 1.74
CA ASP A 18 15.20 -26.54 1.24
C ASP A 18 14.53 -26.70 -0.13
N GLY A 19 15.32 -26.94 -1.17
CA GLY A 19 15.04 -26.61 -2.57
C GLY A 19 13.77 -27.19 -3.21
N ASN A 20 12.92 -27.89 -2.45
CA ASN A 20 11.66 -28.45 -2.88
C ASN A 20 10.46 -27.49 -2.82
N ASP A 21 10.48 -26.45 -1.96
CA ASP A 21 9.34 -25.52 -1.75
C ASP A 21 9.71 -24.04 -2.02
N CYS A 22 10.66 -23.78 -2.93
CA CYS A 22 10.96 -22.41 -3.32
C CYS A 22 9.93 -21.86 -4.31
N ALA A 23 9.31 -20.72 -3.96
CA ALA A 23 8.38 -20.03 -4.86
C ALA A 23 9.07 -19.31 -6.04
N HIS A 24 10.41 -19.31 -6.10
CA HIS A 24 11.26 -18.67 -7.11
C HIS A 24 10.95 -17.19 -7.36
N ARG A 25 10.42 -16.49 -6.35
CA ARG A 25 9.96 -15.09 -6.47
C ARG A 25 11.07 -14.06 -6.42
N HIS A 26 12.20 -14.40 -5.81
CA HIS A 26 13.36 -13.53 -5.75
C HIS A 26 14.35 -13.96 -6.81
N ILE A 27 14.39 -13.24 -7.93
CA ILE A 27 15.29 -13.52 -9.05
C ILE A 27 16.50 -12.58 -9.04
N ARG A 28 17.64 -13.11 -9.46
CA ARG A 28 18.89 -12.39 -9.69
C ARG A 28 19.35 -12.64 -11.11
N LEU A 29 19.70 -11.55 -11.78
CA LEU A 29 20.38 -11.58 -13.06
C LEU A 29 21.86 -11.78 -12.80
N ASP A 30 22.43 -12.86 -13.34
CA ASP A 30 23.88 -12.99 -13.34
C ASP A 30 24.48 -11.95 -14.30
N LYS A 31 25.47 -11.22 -13.81
CA LYS A 31 26.08 -10.10 -14.54
C LYS A 31 26.86 -10.56 -15.76
N HIS A 32 27.22 -11.84 -15.86
CA HIS A 32 28.18 -12.34 -16.85
C HIS A 32 27.58 -13.43 -17.76
N GLY A 33 26.58 -14.19 -17.29
CA GLY A 33 26.01 -15.32 -18.04
C GLY A 33 24.70 -15.08 -18.78
N GLY A 34 24.03 -13.94 -18.62
CA GLY A 34 22.69 -13.73 -19.19
C GLY A 34 21.63 -14.71 -18.66
N THR A 35 21.93 -15.39 -17.55
CA THR A 35 21.06 -16.35 -16.90
C THR A 35 20.31 -15.68 -15.76
N VAL A 36 19.08 -16.16 -15.54
CA VAL A 36 18.26 -15.77 -14.39
C VAL A 36 18.36 -16.90 -13.38
N SER A 37 18.62 -16.58 -12.12
CA SER A 37 18.64 -17.55 -11.01
C SER A 37 17.78 -17.05 -9.86
N CYS A 38 17.27 -17.95 -9.04
CA CYS A 38 16.60 -17.57 -7.81
C CYS A 38 17.62 -17.29 -6.70
N SER A 39 17.49 -16.17 -6.02
CA SER A 39 18.33 -15.78 -4.88
C SER A 39 18.14 -16.69 -3.65
N ASP A 40 16.95 -17.27 -3.49
CA ASP A 40 16.59 -18.04 -2.29
C ASP A 40 17.12 -19.47 -2.35
N CYS A 41 16.96 -20.15 -3.50
CA CYS A 41 17.37 -21.55 -3.69
C CYS A 41 18.55 -21.75 -4.64
N GLY A 42 18.98 -20.71 -5.37
CA GLY A 42 20.08 -20.77 -6.33
C GLY A 42 19.73 -21.41 -7.69
N THR A 43 18.52 -21.96 -7.84
CA THR A 43 18.10 -22.65 -9.07
C THR A 43 18.00 -21.68 -10.25
N ALA A 44 18.48 -22.11 -11.42
CA ALA A 44 18.30 -21.36 -12.67
C ALA A 44 16.81 -21.31 -13.04
N VAL A 45 16.32 -20.11 -13.33
CA VAL A 45 14.93 -19.86 -13.73
C VAL A 45 14.92 -19.58 -15.23
N ALA A 46 13.96 -20.15 -15.95
CA ALA A 46 13.78 -19.85 -17.36
C ALA A 46 13.50 -18.35 -17.58
N PRO A 47 14.19 -17.64 -18.50
CA PRO A 47 14.04 -16.20 -18.67
C PRO A 47 12.59 -15.75 -18.92
N PHE A 48 11.84 -16.50 -19.73
CA PHE A 48 10.42 -16.20 -19.99
C PHE A 48 9.58 -16.29 -18.72
N SER A 49 9.76 -17.35 -17.91
CA SER A 49 9.04 -17.52 -16.64
C SER A 49 9.36 -16.39 -15.66
N ALA A 50 10.62 -15.97 -15.59
CA ALA A 50 11.03 -14.83 -14.78
C ALA A 50 10.36 -13.52 -15.23
N LEU A 51 10.28 -13.27 -16.54
CA LEU A 51 9.61 -12.09 -17.09
C LEU A 51 8.10 -12.10 -16.83
N SER A 52 7.43 -13.25 -17.03
CA SER A 52 6.00 -13.41 -16.72
C SER A 52 5.72 -13.12 -15.24
N MET A 53 6.52 -13.69 -14.35
CA MET A 53 6.41 -13.46 -12.91
C MET A 53 6.62 -11.97 -12.55
N LEU A 54 7.62 -11.32 -13.13
CA LEU A 54 7.86 -9.89 -12.91
C LEU A 54 6.68 -9.04 -13.40
N ALA A 55 6.12 -9.35 -14.57
CA ALA A 55 4.96 -8.63 -15.10
C ALA A 55 3.74 -8.76 -14.19
N GLU A 56 3.49 -9.96 -13.65
CA GLU A 56 2.42 -10.20 -12.67
C GLU A 56 2.65 -9.43 -11.37
N GLN A 57 3.86 -9.49 -10.81
CA GLN A 57 4.22 -8.74 -9.60
C GLN A 57 4.08 -7.23 -9.81
N TYR A 58 4.47 -6.72 -10.98
CA TYR A 58 4.33 -5.32 -11.35
C TYR A 58 2.86 -4.91 -11.45
N GLY A 59 2.01 -5.73 -12.08
CA GLY A 59 0.57 -5.48 -12.16
C GLY A 59 -0.09 -5.42 -10.78
N LEU A 60 0.25 -6.36 -9.89
CA LEU A 60 -0.22 -6.35 -8.50
C LEU A 60 0.23 -5.10 -7.74
N ALA A 61 1.49 -4.69 -7.90
CA ALA A 61 2.02 -3.48 -7.28
C ALA A 61 1.29 -2.22 -7.75
N LEU A 62 1.02 -2.10 -9.06
CA LEU A 62 0.25 -0.97 -9.61
C LEU A 62 -1.18 -0.93 -9.06
N SER A 63 -1.87 -2.07 -8.99
CA SER A 63 -3.22 -2.15 -8.41
C SER A 63 -3.23 -1.71 -6.93
N HIS A 64 -2.21 -2.10 -6.16
CA HIS A 64 -2.06 -1.65 -4.79
C HIS A 64 -1.81 -0.14 -4.68
N ILE A 65 -0.99 0.44 -5.55
CA ILE A 65 -0.75 1.89 -5.59
C ILE A 65 -2.05 2.63 -5.88
N GLU A 66 -2.81 2.19 -6.88
CA GLU A 66 -4.11 2.77 -7.22
C GLU A 66 -5.09 2.72 -6.06
N HIS A 67 -5.21 1.56 -5.41
CA HIS A 67 -6.07 1.41 -4.23
C HIS A 67 -5.66 2.34 -3.08
N LEU A 68 -4.36 2.51 -2.81
CA LEU A 68 -3.86 3.43 -1.79
C LEU A 68 -4.15 4.89 -2.14
N ASN A 69 -3.97 5.28 -3.40
CA ASN A 69 -4.30 6.62 -3.87
C ASN A 69 -5.79 6.95 -3.68
N ASN A 70 -6.68 6.01 -4.03
CA ASN A 70 -8.12 6.17 -3.82
C ASN A 70 -8.46 6.34 -2.32
N ARG A 71 -7.81 5.56 -1.45
CA ARG A 71 -7.99 5.69 0.01
C ARG A 71 -7.50 7.04 0.54
N LEU A 72 -6.38 7.55 0.05
CA LEU A 72 -5.86 8.87 0.42
C LEU A 72 -6.82 9.97 -0.01
N ALA A 73 -7.32 9.95 -1.25
CA ALA A 73 -8.28 10.94 -1.74
C ALA A 73 -9.57 10.97 -0.90
N LEU A 74 -10.08 9.80 -0.50
CA LEU A 74 -11.24 9.72 0.40
C LEU A 74 -10.94 10.29 1.80
N ALA A 75 -9.75 10.01 2.35
CA ALA A 75 -9.34 10.54 3.64
C ALA A 75 -9.21 12.07 3.60
N ASP A 76 -8.58 12.62 2.56
CA ASP A 76 -8.42 14.07 2.36
C ASP A 76 -9.78 14.77 2.24
N SER A 77 -10.70 14.20 1.45
CA SER A 77 -12.07 14.70 1.34
C SER A 77 -12.78 14.74 2.70
N ARG A 78 -12.64 13.66 3.48
CA ARG A 78 -13.25 13.58 4.81
C ARG A 78 -12.66 14.57 5.80
N ILE A 79 -11.35 14.82 5.73
CA ILE A 79 -10.68 15.83 6.56
C ILE A 79 -11.26 17.22 6.24
N LEU A 80 -11.38 17.57 4.96
CA LEU A 80 -11.96 18.86 4.55
C LEU A 80 -13.41 19.03 4.99
N GLU A 81 -14.22 17.98 4.89
CA GLU A 81 -15.60 17.98 5.37
C GLU A 81 -15.65 18.22 6.88
N LEU A 82 -14.86 17.49 7.66
CA LEU A 82 -14.81 17.64 9.11
C LEU A 82 -14.33 19.04 9.53
N SER A 83 -13.30 19.59 8.88
CA SER A 83 -12.85 20.96 9.13
C SER A 83 -13.98 21.97 8.91
N LYS A 84 -14.73 21.86 7.80
CA LYS A 84 -15.89 22.72 7.55
C LYS A 84 -16.97 22.59 8.64
N THR A 85 -17.22 21.38 9.13
CA THR A 85 -18.19 21.19 10.22
C THR A 85 -17.73 21.81 11.52
N LEU A 86 -16.44 21.75 11.84
CA LEU A 86 -15.88 22.40 13.03
C LEU A 86 -15.97 23.93 12.92
N ASP A 87 -15.60 24.49 11.77
CA ASP A 87 -15.71 25.93 11.51
C ASP A 87 -17.17 26.40 11.65
N ALA A 88 -18.14 25.63 11.15
CA ALA A 88 -19.56 25.96 11.28
C ALA A 88 -20.02 25.94 12.75
N ILE A 89 -19.56 24.97 13.56
CA ILE A 89 -19.89 24.87 14.98
C ILE A 89 -19.32 26.05 15.77
N ASP A 90 -18.09 26.47 15.49
CA ASP A 90 -17.45 27.58 16.19
C ASP A 90 -18.10 28.92 15.85
N ASN A 91 -18.54 29.10 14.60
CA ASN A 91 -19.33 30.26 14.19
C ASN A 91 -20.69 30.31 14.91
N LEU A 92 -21.36 29.17 15.12
CA LEU A 92 -22.62 29.11 15.87
C LEU A 92 -22.43 29.44 17.36
N LYS A 93 -21.32 29.03 17.98
CA LYS A 93 -21.00 29.35 19.38
C LYS A 93 -20.65 30.83 19.58
N SER A 94 -20.05 31.46 18.57
CA SER A 94 -19.60 32.85 18.62
C SER A 94 -20.69 33.85 18.22
N ALA A 95 -21.88 33.38 17.83
CA ALA A 95 -23.01 34.23 17.52
C ALA A 95 -23.36 35.12 18.75
N PRO A 96 -23.44 36.45 18.59
CA PRO A 96 -23.65 37.35 19.72
C PRO A 96 -24.99 37.03 20.41
N LYS A 97 -24.98 36.83 21.73
CA LYS A 97 -26.19 36.98 22.54
C LYS A 97 -26.73 38.37 22.23
N GLN A 98 -27.90 38.43 21.60
CA GLN A 98 -28.57 39.71 21.35
C GLN A 98 -28.66 40.49 22.68
N PRO A 99 -28.32 41.79 22.70
CA PRO A 99 -28.56 42.60 23.88
C PRO A 99 -30.08 42.59 24.12
N SER A 100 -30.48 42.02 25.26
CA SER A 100 -31.86 42.07 25.72
C SER A 100 -32.18 43.53 26.00
N THR A 101 -32.95 44.15 25.10
CA THR A 101 -33.63 45.41 25.38
C THR A 101 -34.74 45.09 26.37
N GLU A 102 -34.44 45.23 27.67
CA GLU A 102 -35.45 45.39 28.70
C GLU A 102 -35.93 46.85 28.67
N THR A 103 -37.23 46.98 28.41
CA THR A 103 -38.08 48.18 28.57
C THR A 103 -38.16 48.68 30.00
#